data_AF-A0A8J4SIY9-F1
#
_entry.id   AF-A0A8J4SIY9-F1
#
_cell.length_a   1.000
_cell.length_b   1.000
_cell.length_c   1.000
_cell.angle_alpha   90.00
_cell.angle_beta   90.00
_cell.angle_gamma   90.00
#
_symmetry.space_group_name_H-M   'P 1'
#
loop_
_entity.id
_entity.type
_entity.pdbx_description
1 polymer ?
#
loop_
_entity_poly.entity_id
_entity_poly.type
_entity_poly.pdbx_seq_one_letter_code
_entity_poly.pdbx_strand_id
1 'polypeptide(L)'
;MVRMRDLTTNAVWLWEREKFLGRRFLMQEMYQSYLNKGHIANISKEEDPYWDVLEDRLLGVAPAFLQALGYRLDVDDKLAVTGIEGEEVGTLSFQLIPCTRSGKPWSELDASGSGHSDFVDDPNELLGQPFHFKIGITDLDILKACDQTKVTIRYRVFKETDWTIVEFPRDYFRGGTSIRHLIDHTRLVSISQMTFEHLDYLANHCICFMVYVSQTEDAKNHMSSAKEVSSIVRSVQASRRYSRVQGEEYCDVNRLKTELTLIQRSLDRHMAVGEQLRDLCESWSKKKPTSENCEKLLQALRKIVDTKNTIPRLTKDRSPLGLARSSRFPAVLEHPEAKE
;
A
#
# COMPACT_ATOMS: atom_id res chain seq x y z
N MET A 1 5.68 -11.39 -16.74
CA MET A 1 6.00 -10.34 -17.73
C MET A 1 7.40 -10.56 -18.27
N VAL A 2 7.72 -10.00 -19.43
CA VAL A 2 9.04 -10.04 -20.06
C VAL A 2 9.54 -8.60 -20.19
N ARG A 3 10.75 -8.32 -19.69
CA ARG A 3 11.38 -7.01 -19.82
C ARG A 3 12.14 -6.92 -21.15
N MET A 4 11.74 -5.99 -22.01
CA MET A 4 12.44 -5.64 -23.24
C MET A 4 13.23 -4.35 -23.01
N ARG A 5 14.45 -4.26 -23.53
CA ARG A 5 15.29 -3.05 -23.46
C ARG A 5 15.85 -2.77 -24.84
N ASP A 6 15.69 -1.53 -25.30
CA ASP A 6 16.38 -1.05 -26.48
C ASP A 6 17.82 -0.69 -26.08
N LEU A 7 18.80 -1.27 -26.78
CA LEU A 7 20.21 -1.07 -26.50
C LEU A 7 20.73 0.29 -26.98
N THR A 8 19.98 0.99 -27.83
CA THR A 8 20.35 2.30 -28.37
C THR A 8 19.82 3.44 -27.50
N THR A 9 18.52 3.42 -27.19
CA THR A 9 17.86 4.46 -26.38
C THR A 9 17.83 4.16 -24.89
N ASN A 10 18.12 2.91 -24.48
CA ASN A 10 17.88 2.41 -23.12
C ASN A 10 16.41 2.44 -22.65
N ALA A 11 15.46 2.66 -23.57
CA ALA A 11 14.05 2.51 -23.29
C ALA A 11 13.74 1.07 -22.86
N VAL A 12 12.81 0.92 -21.91
CA VAL A 12 12.42 -0.35 -21.33
C VAL A 12 10.91 -0.52 -21.45
N TRP A 13 10.49 -1.70 -21.91
CA TRP A 13 9.09 -2.11 -21.97
C TRP A 13 8.86 -3.36 -21.13
N LEU A 14 7.65 -3.48 -20.59
CA LEU A 14 7.19 -4.69 -19.92
C LEU A 14 6.09 -5.32 -20.78
N TRP A 15 6.44 -6.42 -21.45
CA TRP A 15 5.48 -7.16 -22.25
C TRP A 15 4.81 -8.25 -21.42
N GLU A 16 3.50 -8.34 -21.59
CA GLU A 16 2.74 -9.50 -21.14
C GLU A 16 3.14 -10.74 -21.95
N ARG A 17 2.84 -11.92 -21.40
CA ARG A 17 3.21 -13.18 -22.03
C ARG A 17 2.62 -13.30 -23.43
N GLU A 18 1.37 -12.88 -23.62
CA GLU A 18 0.67 -12.98 -24.91
C GLU A 18 1.30 -12.05 -25.95
N LYS A 19 1.50 -10.76 -25.61
CA LYS A 19 2.19 -9.78 -26.46
C LYS A 19 3.58 -10.27 -26.85
N PHE A 20 4.36 -10.77 -25.89
CA PHE A 20 5.70 -11.31 -26.15
C PHE A 20 5.67 -12.52 -27.07
N LEU A 21 4.78 -13.49 -26.83
CA LEU A 21 4.68 -14.68 -27.68
C LEU A 21 4.27 -14.33 -29.09
N GLY A 22 3.25 -13.47 -29.27
CA GLY A 22 2.80 -13.00 -30.57
C GLY A 22 3.93 -12.33 -31.35
N ARG A 23 4.64 -11.38 -30.72
CA ARG A 23 5.79 -10.71 -31.34
C ARG A 23 6.93 -11.67 -31.66
N ARG A 24 7.22 -12.64 -30.79
CA ARG A 24 8.25 -13.66 -31.05
C ARG A 24 7.96 -14.48 -32.32
N PHE A 25 6.70 -14.83 -32.58
CA PHE A 25 6.34 -15.51 -33.82
C PHE A 25 6.61 -14.64 -35.05
N LEU A 26 6.20 -13.38 -35.02
CA LEU A 26 6.48 -12.42 -36.10
C LEU A 26 7.98 -12.20 -36.32
N MET A 27 8.77 -12.10 -35.24
CA MET A 27 10.23 -12.01 -35.32
C MET A 27 10.83 -13.24 -36.01
N GLN A 28 10.32 -14.44 -35.71
CA GLN A 28 10.76 -15.69 -36.35
C GLN A 28 10.40 -15.71 -37.84
N GLU A 29 9.19 -15.33 -38.21
CA GLU A 29 8.77 -15.25 -39.62
C GLU A 29 9.61 -14.24 -40.41
N MET A 30 9.88 -13.06 -39.83
CA MET A 30 10.75 -12.06 -40.44
C MET A 30 12.16 -12.61 -40.67
N TYR A 31 12.72 -13.32 -39.69
CA TYR A 31 14.04 -13.94 -39.81
C TYR A 31 14.07 -15.03 -40.90
N GLN A 32 13.04 -15.88 -40.98
CA GLN A 32 12.93 -16.88 -42.04
C GLN A 32 12.78 -16.25 -43.43
N SER A 33 11.97 -15.19 -43.54
CA SER A 33 11.83 -14.44 -44.79
C SER A 33 13.16 -13.83 -45.21
N TYR A 34 13.96 -13.31 -44.27
CA TYR A 34 15.30 -12.80 -44.54
C TYR A 34 16.24 -13.89 -45.07
N LEU A 35 16.26 -15.08 -44.44
CA LEU A 35 17.08 -16.20 -44.91
C LEU A 35 16.71 -16.64 -46.33
N ASN A 36 15.41 -16.62 -46.67
CA ASN A 36 14.92 -17.05 -47.98
C ASN A 36 15.10 -16.00 -49.09
N LYS A 37 14.88 -14.72 -48.79
CA LYS A 37 14.86 -13.63 -49.78
C LYS A 37 16.12 -12.77 -49.78
N GLY A 38 17.02 -12.94 -48.80
CA GLY A 38 18.25 -12.18 -48.65
C GLY A 38 18.08 -10.72 -48.17
N HIS A 39 16.84 -10.26 -47.94
CA HIS A 39 16.56 -8.91 -47.44
C HIS A 39 15.30 -8.90 -46.56
N ILE A 40 15.24 -7.95 -45.64
CA ILE A 40 14.06 -7.68 -44.81
C ILE A 40 13.15 -6.74 -45.62
N ALA A 41 11.86 -7.08 -45.73
CA ALA A 41 10.89 -6.20 -46.38
C ALA A 41 10.80 -4.86 -45.63
N ASN A 42 10.53 -3.77 -46.33
CA ASN A 42 10.25 -2.49 -45.67
C ASN A 42 8.86 -2.58 -45.05
N ILE A 43 8.80 -2.71 -43.73
CA ILE A 43 7.59 -2.91 -42.94
C ILE A 43 7.28 -1.59 -42.22
N SER A 44 6.00 -1.26 -42.03
CA SER A 44 5.61 -0.06 -41.27
C SER A 44 5.96 -0.23 -39.78
N LYS A 45 5.97 0.87 -39.02
CA LYS A 45 6.25 0.81 -37.58
C LYS A 45 5.25 -0.08 -36.85
N GLU A 46 3.97 -0.04 -37.25
CA GLU A 46 2.89 -0.78 -36.61
C GLU A 46 2.99 -2.30 -36.85
N GLU A 47 3.60 -2.69 -37.97
CA GLU A 47 3.80 -4.09 -38.35
C GLU A 47 5.19 -4.62 -37.93
N ASP A 48 6.08 -3.74 -37.46
CA ASP A 48 7.40 -4.11 -36.96
C ASP A 48 7.29 -4.79 -35.58
N PRO A 49 7.63 -6.08 -35.44
CA PRO A 49 7.52 -6.79 -34.17
C PRO A 49 8.51 -6.29 -33.10
N TYR A 50 9.54 -5.54 -33.49
CA TYR A 50 10.51 -4.92 -32.59
C TYR A 50 10.08 -3.53 -32.12
N TRP A 51 9.14 -2.87 -32.79
CA TRP A 51 8.70 -1.53 -32.45
C TRP A 51 7.50 -1.55 -31.49
N ASP A 52 7.49 -0.66 -30.50
CA ASP A 52 6.39 -0.50 -29.55
C ASP A 52 6.27 0.96 -29.13
N VAL A 53 5.07 1.38 -28.73
CA VAL A 53 4.85 2.74 -28.27
C VAL A 53 5.64 2.97 -26.98
N LEU A 54 6.29 4.12 -26.87
CA LEU A 54 7.03 4.48 -25.66
C LEU A 54 6.05 4.86 -24.55
N GLU A 55 5.95 3.99 -23.55
CA GLU A 55 5.11 4.19 -22.37
C GLU A 55 5.94 4.62 -21.16
N ASP A 56 5.27 5.20 -20.15
CA ASP A 56 5.91 5.47 -18.87
C ASP A 56 6.37 4.15 -18.23
N ARG A 57 7.62 4.12 -17.73
CA ARG A 57 8.20 2.95 -17.11
C ARG A 57 7.76 2.86 -15.65
N LEU A 58 7.23 1.71 -15.24
CA LEU A 58 7.03 1.40 -13.83
C LEU A 58 8.40 1.29 -13.14
N LEU A 59 8.67 2.20 -12.22
CA LEU A 59 9.88 2.19 -11.40
C LEU A 59 9.74 1.23 -10.23
N GLY A 60 8.58 1.24 -9.57
CA GLY A 60 8.30 0.35 -8.45
C GLY A 60 6.92 0.56 -7.86
N VAL A 61 6.62 -0.23 -6.83
CA VAL A 61 5.32 -0.26 -6.15
C VAL A 61 5.51 -0.09 -4.63
N ALA A 62 4.59 0.61 -3.99
CA ALA A 62 4.54 0.81 -2.55
C ALA A 62 3.12 0.47 -2.04
N PRO A 63 2.91 -0.70 -1.41
CA PRO A 63 1.61 -1.11 -0.91
C PRO A 63 1.31 -0.51 0.48
N ALA A 64 0.27 0.31 0.57
CA ALA A 64 -0.25 0.88 1.82
C ALA A 64 -1.43 0.06 2.35
N PHE A 65 -1.20 -0.73 3.40
CA PHE A 65 -2.22 -1.59 4.00
C PHE A 65 -3.28 -0.80 4.75
N LEU A 66 -4.54 -1.25 4.66
CA LEU A 66 -5.71 -0.49 5.10
C LEU A 66 -6.26 -0.92 6.46
N GLN A 67 -5.66 -1.94 7.10
CA GLN A 67 -6.20 -2.58 8.29
C GLN A 67 -6.49 -1.57 9.41
N ALA A 68 -5.58 -0.61 9.63
CA ALA A 68 -5.73 0.46 10.61
C ALA A 68 -7.02 1.28 10.41
N LEU A 69 -7.43 1.54 9.16
CA LEU A 69 -8.66 2.26 8.86
C LEU A 69 -9.91 1.50 9.33
N GLY A 70 -9.88 0.16 9.33
CA GLY A 70 -10.97 -0.66 9.85
C GLY A 70 -11.27 -0.41 11.33
N TYR A 71 -10.28 0.11 12.06
CA TYR A 71 -10.40 0.49 13.47
C TYR A 71 -10.48 2.01 13.67
N ARG A 72 -10.67 2.79 12.60
CA ARG A 72 -10.58 4.28 12.61
C ARG A 72 -9.23 4.81 13.13
N LEU A 73 -8.13 4.10 12.88
CA LEU A 73 -6.80 4.59 13.21
C LEU A 73 -6.19 5.36 12.04
N ASP A 74 -5.57 6.49 12.36
CA ASP A 74 -4.73 7.24 11.43
C ASP A 74 -3.45 6.45 11.11
N VAL A 75 -2.99 6.53 9.86
CA VAL A 75 -1.70 6.00 9.41
C VAL A 75 -0.88 7.16 8.86
N ASP A 76 0.32 7.33 9.40
CA ASP A 76 1.36 8.21 8.88
C ASP A 76 2.66 7.42 8.87
N ASP A 77 3.08 6.96 7.69
CA ASP A 77 4.20 6.03 7.57
C ASP A 77 4.99 6.25 6.26
N LYS A 78 6.16 5.60 6.20
CA LYS A 78 7.04 5.59 5.03
C LYS A 78 7.14 4.18 4.47
N LEU A 79 6.84 4.04 3.18
CA LEU A 79 6.92 2.78 2.46
C LEU A 79 8.14 2.75 1.58
N ALA A 80 8.86 1.63 1.62
CA ALA A 80 9.84 1.32 0.58
C ALA A 80 9.11 1.15 -0.76
N VAL A 81 9.56 1.88 -1.78
CA VAL A 81 9.15 1.66 -3.16
C VAL A 81 10.00 0.51 -3.68
N THR A 82 9.36 -0.62 -3.99
CA THR A 82 10.06 -1.84 -4.43
C THR A 82 9.95 -1.98 -5.95
N GLY A 83 11.10 -2.15 -6.60
CA GLY A 83 11.20 -2.44 -8.03
C GLY A 83 10.71 -3.86 -8.37
N ILE A 84 10.70 -4.16 -9.67
CA ILE A 84 10.22 -5.45 -10.19
C ILE A 84 11.18 -6.59 -9.81
N GLU A 85 12.46 -6.30 -9.55
CA GLU A 85 13.45 -7.30 -9.15
C GLU A 85 13.50 -7.49 -7.62
N GLY A 86 12.69 -6.75 -6.85
CA GLY A 86 12.63 -6.80 -5.38
C GLY A 86 13.60 -5.84 -4.68
N GLU A 87 14.27 -4.99 -5.45
CA GLU A 87 15.18 -3.97 -4.95
C GLU A 87 14.41 -2.74 -4.46
N GLU A 88 14.90 -2.08 -3.42
CA GLU A 88 14.38 -0.78 -3.01
C GLU A 88 14.86 0.30 -3.98
N VAL A 89 13.91 1.01 -4.60
CA VAL A 89 14.16 2.06 -5.59
C VAL A 89 13.84 3.46 -5.07
N GLY A 90 13.17 3.55 -3.92
CA GLY A 90 12.82 4.82 -3.29
C GLY A 90 12.02 4.64 -2.00
N THR A 91 11.55 5.75 -1.44
CA THR A 91 10.72 5.78 -0.23
C THR A 91 9.56 6.76 -0.43
N LEU A 92 8.33 6.29 -0.20
CA LEU A 92 7.10 7.07 -0.29
C LEU A 92 6.59 7.39 1.12
N SER A 93 6.41 8.67 1.44
CA SER A 93 5.72 9.11 2.67
C SER A 93 4.26 9.39 2.35
N PHE A 94 3.36 8.70 3.07
CA PHE A 94 1.92 8.75 2.82
C PHE A 94 1.14 8.80 4.12
N GLN A 95 -0.12 9.24 4.01
CA GLN A 95 -1.04 9.31 5.14
C GLN A 95 -2.40 8.73 4.78
N LEU A 96 -3.02 8.00 5.70
CA LEU A 96 -4.41 7.55 5.64
C LEU A 96 -5.13 8.00 6.90
N ILE A 97 -6.08 8.93 6.77
CA ILE A 97 -6.69 9.60 7.93
C ILE A 97 -8.20 9.42 7.86
N PRO A 98 -8.82 8.58 8.71
CA PRO A 98 -10.25 8.58 8.93
C PRO A 98 -10.77 9.99 9.22
N CYS A 99 -11.84 10.37 8.53
CA CYS A 99 -12.38 11.71 8.64
C CYS A 99 -13.91 11.71 8.57
N THR A 100 -14.47 12.86 8.92
CA THR A 100 -15.88 13.15 8.69
C THR A 100 -16.17 13.38 7.21
N ARG A 101 -17.46 13.46 6.85
CA ARG A 101 -17.90 13.79 5.48
C ARG A 101 -17.36 15.14 4.98
N SER A 102 -17.09 16.09 5.87
CA SER A 102 -16.49 17.39 5.52
C SER A 102 -14.97 17.33 5.37
N GLY A 103 -14.35 16.16 5.59
CA GLY A 103 -12.91 15.97 5.50
C GLY A 103 -12.16 16.39 6.77
N LYS A 104 -12.83 16.71 7.88
CA LYS A 104 -12.15 16.95 9.16
C LYS A 104 -11.72 15.62 9.78
N PRO A 105 -10.44 15.43 10.15
CA PRO A 105 -9.97 14.24 10.85
C PRO A 105 -10.78 13.98 12.12
N TRP A 106 -11.03 12.70 12.45
CA TRP A 106 -11.71 12.35 13.69
C TRP A 106 -10.87 12.72 14.93
N SER A 107 -9.55 12.58 14.84
CA SER A 107 -8.60 12.95 15.88
C SER A 107 -8.65 14.43 16.30
N GLU A 108 -9.10 15.33 15.42
CA GLU A 108 -9.28 16.76 15.74
C GLU A 108 -10.61 17.06 16.44
N LEU A 109 -11.61 16.19 16.29
CA LEU A 109 -12.96 16.38 16.83
C LEU A 109 -13.04 15.98 18.31
N ASP A 110 -12.30 14.95 18.72
CA ASP A 110 -12.23 14.50 20.12
C ASP A 110 -11.54 15.49 21.05
N ALA A 111 -10.68 16.37 20.51
CA ALA A 111 -10.11 17.51 21.26
C ALA A 111 -11.19 18.47 21.81
N SER A 112 -12.43 18.40 21.30
CA SER A 112 -13.59 19.18 21.78
C SER A 112 -14.39 18.49 22.91
N GLY A 113 -13.99 17.30 23.37
CA GLY A 113 -14.53 16.66 24.57
C GLY A 113 -15.86 15.92 24.42
N SER A 114 -16.33 15.62 23.20
CA SER A 114 -17.42 14.67 22.99
C SER A 114 -16.86 13.25 23.02
N GLY A 115 -17.01 12.53 24.13
CA GLY A 115 -16.42 11.21 24.39
C GLY A 115 -16.87 10.04 23.48
N HIS A 116 -16.88 10.22 22.17
CA HIS A 116 -16.90 9.14 21.20
C HIS A 116 -15.46 8.79 20.91
N SER A 117 -15.00 7.64 21.37
CA SER A 117 -13.63 7.23 21.14
C SER A 117 -13.19 7.35 19.67
N ASP A 118 -12.09 8.09 19.45
CA ASP A 118 -11.32 8.23 18.20
C ASP A 118 -11.18 6.96 17.36
N PHE A 119 -11.25 5.78 17.98
CA PHE A 119 -11.06 4.48 17.34
C PHE A 119 -12.12 3.47 17.78
N VAL A 120 -12.31 2.43 16.96
CA VAL A 120 -13.26 1.33 17.15
C VAL A 120 -12.50 0.08 17.56
N ASP A 121 -13.07 -0.74 18.46
CA ASP A 121 -12.44 -1.99 18.91
C ASP A 121 -12.79 -3.18 17.99
N ASP A 122 -14.03 -3.24 17.46
CA ASP A 122 -14.44 -4.21 16.44
C ASP A 122 -14.82 -3.51 15.11
N PRO A 123 -14.10 -3.78 13.99
CA PRO A 123 -14.42 -3.19 12.68
C PRO A 123 -15.86 -3.42 12.22
N ASN A 124 -16.53 -4.46 12.72
CA ASN A 124 -17.94 -4.74 12.40
C ASN A 124 -18.89 -3.63 12.87
N GLU A 125 -18.51 -2.82 13.86
CA GLU A 125 -19.32 -1.67 14.31
C GLU A 125 -19.47 -0.60 13.22
N LEU A 126 -18.59 -0.60 12.21
CA LEU A 126 -18.69 0.30 11.07
C LEU A 126 -19.80 -0.09 10.09
N LEU A 127 -20.32 -1.33 10.13
CA LEU A 127 -21.30 -1.82 9.16
C LEU A 127 -22.56 -0.95 9.12
N GLY A 128 -23.00 -0.62 7.90
CA GLY A 128 -24.13 0.26 7.66
C GLY A 128 -23.89 1.75 7.94
N GLN A 129 -22.75 2.12 8.53
CA GLN A 129 -22.39 3.51 8.80
C GLN A 129 -21.66 4.14 7.60
N PRO A 130 -21.78 5.48 7.40
CA PRO A 130 -20.93 6.19 6.48
C PRO A 130 -19.48 6.21 7.01
N PHE A 131 -18.52 6.02 6.12
CA PHE A 131 -17.10 6.03 6.45
C PHE A 131 -16.34 6.82 5.40
N HIS A 132 -15.53 7.77 5.86
CA HIS A 132 -14.73 8.62 4.99
C HIS A 132 -13.28 8.61 5.48
N PHE A 133 -12.34 8.69 4.56
CA PHE A 133 -10.93 8.84 4.90
C PHE A 133 -10.20 9.62 3.82
N LYS A 134 -9.12 10.29 4.22
CA LYS A 134 -8.21 11.00 3.33
C LYS A 134 -7.01 10.13 3.00
N ILE A 135 -6.58 10.22 1.75
CA ILE A 135 -5.30 9.68 1.27
C ILE A 135 -4.40 10.88 1.01
N GLY A 136 -3.32 10.98 1.78
CA GLY A 136 -2.27 11.99 1.65
C GLY A 136 -1.01 11.40 1.01
N ILE A 137 -0.39 12.12 0.09
CA ILE A 137 0.97 11.85 -0.38
C ILE A 137 1.82 13.10 -0.09
N THR A 138 2.82 12.92 0.77
CA THR A 138 3.58 14.05 1.33
C THR A 138 4.98 14.16 0.75
N ASP A 139 5.68 13.04 0.58
CA ASP A 139 7.06 13.03 0.09
C ASP A 139 7.35 11.78 -0.74
N LEU A 140 8.20 11.90 -1.75
CA LEU A 140 8.73 10.76 -2.51
C LEU A 140 10.23 10.95 -2.70
N ASP A 141 11.02 10.04 -2.16
CA ASP A 141 12.45 9.97 -2.40
C ASP A 141 12.76 8.84 -3.39
N ILE A 142 13.65 9.07 -4.34
CA ILE A 142 14.05 8.08 -5.36
C ILE A 142 15.57 7.95 -5.34
N LEU A 143 16.05 6.76 -5.01
CA LEU A 143 17.48 6.46 -4.80
C LEU A 143 18.33 6.69 -6.06
N LYS A 144 17.73 6.52 -7.24
CA LYS A 144 18.36 6.79 -8.54
C LYS A 144 17.58 7.88 -9.25
N ALA A 145 17.67 9.10 -8.73
CA ALA A 145 17.05 10.27 -9.32
C ALA A 145 17.39 10.35 -10.82
N CYS A 146 16.39 10.65 -11.63
CA CYS A 146 16.57 10.85 -13.06
C CYS A 146 16.25 12.31 -13.35
N ASP A 147 17.30 13.11 -13.46
CA ASP A 147 17.29 14.58 -13.44
C ASP A 147 16.45 15.25 -14.55
N GLN A 148 15.81 14.47 -15.41
CA GLN A 148 15.08 14.93 -16.59
C GLN A 148 13.75 14.21 -16.85
N THR A 149 13.34 13.25 -16.02
CA THR A 149 12.12 12.48 -16.26
C THR A 149 10.95 12.97 -15.43
N LYS A 150 9.77 13.08 -16.05
CA LYS A 150 8.51 13.29 -15.34
C LYS A 150 8.24 12.06 -14.47
N VAL A 151 7.98 12.28 -13.18
CA VAL A 151 7.59 11.21 -12.25
C VAL A 151 6.10 11.35 -11.96
N THR A 152 5.38 10.23 -11.95
CA THR A 152 3.98 10.19 -11.56
C THR A 152 3.72 9.03 -10.60
N ILE A 153 2.80 9.22 -9.65
CA ILE A 153 2.23 8.11 -8.87
C ILE A 153 0.84 7.83 -9.41
N ARG A 154 0.53 6.54 -9.59
CA ARG A 154 -0.79 6.07 -9.98
C ARG A 154 -1.33 5.12 -8.92
N TYR A 155 -2.56 5.35 -8.49
CA TYR A 155 -3.25 4.47 -7.56
C TYR A 155 -4.76 4.48 -7.81
N ARG A 156 -5.45 3.49 -7.26
CA ARG A 156 -6.91 3.36 -7.31
C ARG A 156 -7.39 2.84 -5.96
N VAL A 157 -8.63 3.17 -5.62
CA VAL A 157 -9.25 2.74 -4.36
C VAL A 157 -10.44 1.87 -4.69
N PHE A 158 -10.65 0.79 -3.94
CA PHE A 158 -11.88 -0.01 -3.90
C PHE A 158 -12.69 -0.08 -5.22
N LYS A 159 -12.34 -1.03 -6.10
CA LYS A 159 -13.03 -1.30 -7.37
C LYS A 159 -13.14 -0.13 -8.37
N GLU A 160 -12.46 1.00 -8.14
CA GLU A 160 -12.35 2.06 -9.13
C GLU A 160 -11.71 1.56 -10.43
N THR A 161 -12.27 2.02 -11.55
CA THR A 161 -11.70 1.79 -12.89
C THR A 161 -10.61 2.81 -13.20
N ASP A 162 -10.83 4.05 -12.76
CA ASP A 162 -10.02 5.19 -13.16
C ASP A 162 -8.83 5.35 -12.20
N TRP A 163 -7.67 5.65 -12.78
CA TRP A 163 -6.46 5.91 -12.02
C TRP A 163 -6.48 7.32 -11.46
N THR A 164 -6.20 7.44 -10.17
CA THR A 164 -5.73 8.72 -9.62
C THR A 164 -4.26 8.87 -10.00
N ILE A 165 -3.94 9.97 -10.68
CA ILE A 165 -2.59 10.29 -11.13
C ILE A 165 -2.10 11.51 -10.37
N VAL A 166 -0.97 11.38 -9.70
CA VAL A 166 -0.28 12.47 -8.98
C VAL A 166 1.00 12.77 -9.73
N GLU A 167 1.11 13.98 -10.25
CA GLU A 167 2.27 14.40 -11.04
C GLU A 167 3.27 15.16 -10.19
N PHE A 168 4.53 14.76 -10.27
CA PHE A 168 5.61 15.41 -9.56
C PHE A 168 6.21 16.50 -10.44
N PRO A 169 6.38 17.74 -9.93
CA PRO A 169 7.09 18.80 -10.64
C PRO A 169 8.50 18.35 -11.03
N ARG A 170 9.00 18.76 -12.20
CA ARG A 170 10.34 18.36 -12.69
C ARG A 170 11.47 18.75 -11.73
N ASP A 171 11.32 19.86 -11.04
CA ASP A 171 12.34 20.38 -10.13
C ASP A 171 12.27 19.76 -8.74
N TYR A 172 11.27 18.92 -8.46
CA TYR A 172 11.07 18.28 -7.15
C TYR A 172 12.28 17.46 -6.69
N PHE A 173 12.95 16.78 -7.63
CA PHE A 173 14.12 15.93 -7.34
C PHE A 173 15.47 16.67 -7.44
N ARG A 174 15.50 17.96 -7.83
CA ARG A 174 16.75 18.70 -8.11
C ARG A 174 17.51 19.16 -6.85
N GLY A 175 17.03 18.83 -5.65
CA GLY A 175 17.71 19.10 -4.39
C GLY A 175 17.44 20.52 -3.85
N GLY A 176 16.74 20.58 -2.72
CA GLY A 176 16.45 21.79 -1.98
C GLY A 176 15.27 21.56 -1.03
N THR A 177 15.46 21.78 0.27
CA THR A 177 14.44 21.53 1.31
C THR A 177 13.13 22.29 1.06
N SER A 178 13.18 23.41 0.32
CA SER A 178 11.99 24.22 -0.04
C SER A 178 11.06 23.61 -1.09
N ILE A 179 11.41 22.53 -1.79
CA ILE A 179 10.61 22.00 -2.92
C ILE A 179 9.70 20.82 -2.51
N ARG A 180 9.95 20.20 -1.34
CA ARG A 180 9.19 19.02 -0.88
C ARG A 180 7.72 19.32 -0.54
N HIS A 181 7.39 20.57 -0.21
CA HIS A 181 6.01 20.98 0.08
C HIS A 181 5.11 21.17 -1.15
N LEU A 182 5.62 20.99 -2.38
CA LEU A 182 4.89 21.36 -3.59
C LEU A 182 3.78 20.37 -4.01
N ILE A 183 3.72 19.19 -3.40
CA ILE A 183 2.86 18.10 -3.89
C ILE A 183 1.57 17.98 -3.10
N ASP A 184 1.62 18.22 -1.79
CA ASP A 184 0.55 18.05 -0.78
C ASP A 184 -0.75 17.48 -1.35
N HIS A 185 -0.68 16.22 -1.80
CA HIS A 185 -1.76 15.62 -2.55
C HIS A 185 -2.70 14.99 -1.55
N THR A 186 -3.94 15.49 -1.49
CA THR A 186 -4.97 14.97 -0.61
C THR A 186 -6.20 14.57 -1.42
N ARG A 187 -6.62 13.31 -1.27
CA ARG A 187 -7.86 12.80 -1.87
C ARG A 187 -8.81 12.30 -0.78
N LEU A 188 -10.05 12.81 -0.78
CA LEU A 188 -11.12 12.32 0.09
C LEU A 188 -11.82 11.13 -0.55
N VAL A 189 -11.82 9.99 0.14
CA VAL A 189 -12.60 8.79 -0.21
C VAL A 189 -13.86 8.76 0.66
N SER A 190 -15.00 8.51 0.04
CA SER A 190 -16.30 8.50 0.72
C SER A 190 -17.06 7.22 0.45
N ILE A 191 -17.35 6.48 1.51
CA ILE A 191 -18.17 5.26 1.50
C ILE A 191 -19.48 5.61 2.20
N SER A 192 -20.59 5.67 1.45
CA SER A 192 -21.89 6.09 2.00
C SER A 192 -22.45 5.12 3.03
N GLN A 193 -22.26 3.83 2.80
CA GLN A 193 -22.64 2.76 3.72
C GLN A 193 -21.59 1.65 3.66
N MET A 194 -20.97 1.38 4.80
CA MET A 194 -20.02 0.28 4.94
C MET A 194 -20.73 -1.08 4.80
N THR A 195 -20.15 -1.94 3.98
CA THR A 195 -20.62 -3.32 3.75
C THR A 195 -19.53 -4.31 4.14
N PHE A 196 -19.84 -5.60 4.22
CA PHE A 196 -18.84 -6.63 4.48
C PHE A 196 -17.70 -6.64 3.46
N GLU A 197 -17.98 -6.30 2.20
CA GLU A 197 -16.94 -6.21 1.17
C GLU A 197 -15.99 -5.03 1.41
N HIS A 198 -16.50 -3.90 1.90
CA HIS A 198 -15.65 -2.78 2.28
C HIS A 198 -14.81 -3.12 3.52
N LEU A 199 -15.37 -3.84 4.50
CA LEU A 199 -14.61 -4.31 5.66
C LEU A 199 -13.52 -5.29 5.27
N ASP A 200 -13.82 -6.24 4.38
CA ASP A 200 -12.83 -7.16 3.83
C ASP A 200 -11.70 -6.41 3.11
N TYR A 201 -12.06 -5.39 2.31
CA TYR A 201 -11.10 -4.49 1.68
C TYR A 201 -10.21 -3.77 2.71
N LEU A 202 -10.78 -3.21 3.77
CA LEU A 202 -9.98 -2.57 4.81
C LEU A 202 -9.09 -3.59 5.55
N ALA A 203 -9.59 -4.78 5.85
CA ALA A 203 -8.87 -5.77 6.64
C ALA A 203 -7.72 -6.44 5.87
N ASN A 204 -7.93 -6.77 4.59
CA ASN A 204 -7.08 -7.71 3.86
C ASN A 204 -6.38 -7.10 2.63
N HIS A 205 -6.71 -5.86 2.26
CA HIS A 205 -6.14 -5.23 1.06
C HIS A 205 -5.28 -4.01 1.38
N CYS A 206 -4.61 -3.53 0.33
CA CYS A 206 -3.80 -2.33 0.34
C CYS A 206 -4.17 -1.42 -0.83
N ILE A 207 -3.89 -0.13 -0.68
CA ILE A 207 -3.78 0.78 -1.82
C ILE A 207 -2.36 0.64 -2.36
N CYS A 208 -2.24 0.22 -3.63
CA CYS A 208 -0.94 0.09 -4.28
C CYS A 208 -0.58 1.40 -4.98
N PHE A 209 0.40 2.13 -4.44
CA PHE A 209 0.98 3.29 -5.10
C PHE A 209 2.04 2.84 -6.10
N MET A 210 1.78 3.04 -7.39
CA MET A 210 2.70 2.68 -8.45
C MET A 210 3.45 3.92 -8.93
N VAL A 211 4.78 3.90 -8.82
CA VAL A 211 5.64 5.00 -9.22
C VAL A 211 6.09 4.79 -10.65
N TYR A 212 5.77 5.74 -11.52
CA TYR A 212 6.11 5.75 -12.94
C TYR A 212 7.08 6.87 -13.27
N VAL A 213 7.98 6.60 -14.22
CA VAL A 213 8.91 7.58 -14.78
C VAL A 213 8.76 7.65 -16.29
N SER A 214 8.68 8.85 -16.84
CA SER A 214 8.61 9.04 -18.29
C SER A 214 9.90 8.61 -18.95
N GLN A 215 9.80 7.97 -20.11
CA GLN A 215 10.96 7.62 -20.92
C GLN A 215 11.14 8.63 -22.05
N THR A 216 12.39 8.93 -22.43
CA THR A 216 12.71 9.76 -23.59
C THR A 216 13.53 8.94 -24.58
N GLU A 217 13.38 9.21 -25.88
CA GLU A 217 14.17 8.58 -26.94
C GLU A 217 15.59 9.19 -27.09
N ASP A 218 16.01 10.07 -26.18
CA ASP A 218 17.23 10.86 -26.33
C ASP A 218 18.50 9.97 -26.31
N ALA A 219 19.04 9.74 -27.51
CA ALA A 219 20.18 8.88 -27.85
C ALA A 219 21.56 9.36 -27.35
N LYS A 220 21.66 10.00 -26.18
CA LYS A 220 22.92 10.64 -25.73
C LYS A 220 23.88 9.74 -24.95
N ASN A 221 23.51 8.51 -24.60
CA ASN A 221 24.41 7.59 -23.90
C ASN A 221 24.88 6.44 -24.82
N HIS A 222 25.81 6.74 -25.72
CA HIS A 222 26.62 5.72 -26.39
C HIS A 222 27.55 5.04 -25.36
N MET A 223 27.08 3.95 -24.76
CA MET A 223 27.87 3.07 -23.89
C MET A 223 28.04 1.70 -24.58
N SER A 224 29.28 1.22 -24.67
CA SER A 224 29.65 0.04 -25.48
C SER A 224 28.97 -1.28 -25.07
N SER A 225 28.28 -1.90 -26.04
CA SER A 225 27.36 -3.05 -25.96
C SER A 225 27.94 -4.36 -25.37
N ALA A 226 29.24 -4.62 -25.47
CA ALA A 226 29.80 -5.94 -25.14
C ALA A 226 29.89 -6.25 -23.63
N LYS A 227 30.09 -5.23 -22.77
CA LYS A 227 30.20 -5.43 -21.31
C LYS A 227 28.83 -5.67 -20.65
N GLU A 228 27.75 -5.10 -21.19
CA GLU A 228 26.39 -5.22 -20.61
C GLU A 228 25.70 -6.56 -20.90
N VAL A 229 25.95 -7.22 -22.03
CA VAL A 229 25.37 -8.57 -22.27
C VAL A 229 25.80 -9.55 -21.18
N SER A 230 27.04 -9.41 -20.69
CA SER A 230 27.57 -10.23 -19.58
C SER A 230 26.97 -9.89 -18.21
N SER A 231 26.58 -8.64 -17.96
CA SER A 231 25.95 -8.22 -16.70
C SER A 231 24.45 -8.56 -16.68
N ILE A 232 23.78 -8.50 -17.82
CA ILE A 232 22.37 -8.89 -17.99
C ILE A 232 22.19 -10.40 -17.73
N VAL A 233 23.10 -11.24 -18.22
CA VAL A 233 23.06 -12.70 -17.95
C VAL A 233 23.25 -12.99 -16.44
N ARG A 234 24.07 -12.20 -15.74
CA ARG A 234 24.31 -12.33 -14.30
C ARG A 234 23.12 -11.88 -13.44
N SER A 235 22.43 -10.79 -13.81
CA SER A 235 21.27 -10.30 -13.03
C SER A 235 20.06 -11.24 -13.09
N VAL A 236 19.84 -11.89 -14.24
CA VAL A 236 18.77 -12.90 -14.42
C VAL A 236 18.95 -14.12 -13.49
N GLN A 237 20.19 -14.47 -13.14
CA GLN A 237 20.49 -15.59 -12.24
C GLN A 237 20.26 -15.24 -10.76
N ALA A 238 20.49 -13.98 -10.35
CA ALA A 238 20.29 -13.51 -8.98
C ALA A 238 18.80 -13.30 -8.64
N SER A 239 17.98 -12.93 -9.63
CA SER A 239 16.56 -12.57 -9.45
C SER A 239 15.64 -13.74 -9.04
N ARG A 240 16.10 -15.00 -9.13
CA ARG A 240 15.26 -16.19 -8.84
C ARG A 240 15.00 -16.48 -7.35
N ARG A 241 15.57 -15.72 -6.41
CA ARG A 241 15.52 -16.06 -4.97
C ARG A 241 14.74 -15.10 -4.05
N TYR A 242 14.28 -13.92 -4.51
CA TYR A 242 13.92 -12.83 -3.57
C TYR A 242 12.50 -12.23 -3.61
N SER A 243 11.57 -12.71 -4.44
CA SER A 243 10.34 -11.92 -4.68
C SER A 243 9.12 -12.23 -3.79
N ARG A 244 9.05 -13.39 -3.12
CA ARG A 244 7.81 -13.83 -2.44
C ARG A 244 7.78 -13.64 -0.92
N VAL A 245 8.95 -13.56 -0.29
CA VAL A 245 9.09 -13.48 1.17
C VAL A 245 8.78 -12.08 1.70
N GLN A 246 9.17 -11.03 0.98
CA GLN A 246 9.05 -9.65 1.45
C GLN A 246 7.59 -9.15 1.56
N GLY A 247 6.71 -9.52 0.62
CA GLY A 247 5.33 -9.02 0.61
C GLY A 247 4.49 -9.52 1.80
N GLU A 248 4.68 -10.78 2.21
CA GLU A 248 4.02 -11.35 3.39
C GLU A 248 4.57 -10.71 4.68
N GLU A 249 5.89 -10.52 4.77
CA GLU A 249 6.53 -9.81 5.89
C GLU A 249 5.99 -8.38 6.08
N TYR A 250 5.81 -7.60 5.01
CA TYR A 250 5.25 -6.24 5.10
C TYR A 250 3.79 -6.23 5.57
N CYS A 251 2.98 -7.21 5.16
CA CYS A 251 1.60 -7.35 5.63
C CYS A 251 1.58 -7.66 7.14
N ASP A 252 2.39 -8.63 7.57
CA ASP A 252 2.48 -9.04 8.97
C ASP A 252 2.97 -7.90 9.87
N VAL A 253 3.99 -7.15 9.43
CA VAL A 253 4.49 -5.99 10.17
C VAL A 253 3.40 -4.93 10.35
N ASN A 254 2.63 -4.60 9.30
CA ASN A 254 1.55 -3.62 9.40
C ASN A 254 0.40 -4.10 10.29
N ARG A 255 0.08 -5.39 10.23
CA ARG A 255 -0.88 -6.01 11.14
C ARG A 255 -0.44 -5.89 12.60
N LEU A 256 0.81 -6.24 12.89
CA LEU A 256 1.39 -6.12 14.23
C LEU A 256 1.43 -4.67 14.73
N LYS A 257 1.79 -3.71 13.87
CA LYS A 257 1.71 -2.27 14.19
C LYS A 257 0.29 -1.85 14.57
N THR A 258 -0.71 -2.33 13.84
CA THR A 258 -2.12 -2.02 14.11
C THR A 258 -2.55 -2.61 15.46
N GLU A 259 -2.27 -3.90 15.70
CA GLU A 259 -2.59 -4.57 16.96
C GLU A 259 -1.88 -3.91 18.16
N LEU A 260 -0.61 -3.52 18.02
CA LEU A 260 0.11 -2.77 19.05
C LEU A 260 -0.54 -1.42 19.35
N THR A 261 -0.93 -0.67 18.31
CA THR A 261 -1.59 0.62 18.47
C THR A 261 -2.91 0.49 19.22
N LEU A 262 -3.71 -0.55 18.90
CA LEU A 262 -4.95 -0.85 19.60
C LEU A 262 -4.72 -1.17 21.08
N ILE A 263 -3.74 -2.04 21.37
CA ILE A 263 -3.39 -2.40 22.75
C ILE A 263 -2.93 -1.17 23.53
N GLN A 264 -2.07 -0.34 22.93
CA GLN A 264 -1.57 0.88 23.56
C GLN A 264 -2.70 1.85 23.88
N ARG A 265 -3.58 2.11 22.91
CA ARG A 265 -4.75 2.99 23.12
C ARG A 265 -5.72 2.44 24.16
N SER A 266 -5.92 1.12 24.19
CA SER A 266 -6.71 0.45 25.23
C SER A 266 -6.10 0.62 26.62
N LEU A 267 -4.77 0.47 26.73
CA LEU A 267 -4.03 0.71 27.97
C LEU A 267 -4.17 2.17 28.43
N ASP A 268 -4.02 3.14 27.53
CA ASP A 268 -4.17 4.57 27.83
C ASP A 268 -5.58 4.89 28.36
N ARG A 269 -6.63 4.33 27.74
CA ARG A 269 -8.01 4.42 28.25
C ARG A 269 -8.12 3.87 29.67
N HIS A 270 -7.52 2.71 29.95
CA HIS A 270 -7.53 2.11 31.29
C HIS A 270 -6.77 2.94 32.32
N MET A 271 -5.62 3.52 31.95
CA MET A 271 -4.84 4.40 32.82
C MET A 271 -5.62 5.67 33.15
N ALA A 272 -6.26 6.31 32.16
CA ALA A 272 -7.08 7.50 32.35
C ALA A 272 -8.27 7.24 33.31
N VAL A 273 -8.94 6.09 33.16
CA VAL A 273 -10.00 5.68 34.10
C VAL A 273 -9.44 5.45 35.50
N GLY A 274 -8.23 4.89 35.62
CA GLY A 274 -7.52 4.72 36.89
C GLY A 274 -7.21 6.07 37.57
N GLU A 275 -6.78 7.07 36.81
CA GLU A 275 -6.57 8.44 37.28
C GLU A 275 -7.87 9.08 37.76
N GLN A 276 -8.94 9.02 36.95
CA GLN A 276 -10.25 9.52 37.33
C GLN A 276 -10.75 8.90 38.65
N LEU A 277 -10.52 7.60 38.86
CA LEU A 277 -10.87 6.93 40.11
C LEU A 277 -10.01 7.41 41.28
N ARG A 278 -8.71 7.63 41.09
CA ARG A 278 -7.83 8.18 42.13
C ARG A 278 -8.26 9.59 42.53
N ASP A 279 -8.51 10.46 41.57
CA ASP A 279 -8.96 11.84 41.80
C ASP A 279 -10.33 11.88 42.50
N LEU A 280 -11.22 10.95 42.13
CA LEU A 280 -12.47 10.74 42.83
C LEU A 280 -12.21 10.32 44.28
N CYS A 281 -11.41 9.30 44.53
CA CYS A 281 -11.08 8.88 45.90
C CYS A 281 -10.47 10.01 46.74
N GLU A 282 -9.55 10.80 46.18
CA GLU A 282 -8.93 11.90 46.91
C GLU A 282 -9.93 13.03 47.21
N SER A 283 -10.70 13.47 46.21
CA SER A 283 -11.69 14.54 46.37
C SER A 283 -12.81 14.19 47.36
N TRP A 284 -13.16 12.90 47.45
CA TRP A 284 -14.18 12.41 48.38
C TRP A 284 -13.63 12.07 49.77
N SER A 285 -12.33 11.78 49.92
CA SER A 285 -11.71 11.57 51.24
C SER A 285 -11.76 12.82 52.14
N LYS A 286 -11.87 14.01 51.53
CA LYS A 286 -11.94 15.31 52.21
C LYS A 286 -13.37 15.72 52.61
N LYS A 287 -14.41 14.98 52.19
CA LYS A 287 -15.83 15.32 52.41
C LYS A 287 -16.43 14.52 53.57
N LYS A 288 -17.39 15.11 54.29
CA LYS A 288 -18.13 14.40 55.34
C LYS A 288 -19.09 13.36 54.73
N PRO A 289 -19.22 12.17 55.35
CA PRO A 289 -20.12 11.12 54.89
C PRO A 289 -21.57 11.48 55.22
N THR A 290 -22.21 12.24 54.33
CA THR A 290 -23.64 12.60 54.38
C THR A 290 -24.40 11.83 53.30
N SER A 291 -25.70 11.54 53.50
CA SER A 291 -26.51 10.79 52.52
C SER A 291 -26.48 11.38 51.11
N GLU A 292 -26.59 12.71 50.99
CA GLU A 292 -26.52 13.44 49.71
C GLU A 292 -25.14 13.32 49.03
N ASN A 293 -24.08 13.30 49.84
CA ASN A 293 -22.70 13.13 49.38
C ASN A 293 -22.48 11.70 48.86
N CYS A 294 -23.03 10.69 49.53
CA CYS A 294 -22.99 9.30 49.07
C CYS A 294 -23.73 9.12 47.73
N GLU A 295 -24.89 9.73 47.53
CA GLU A 295 -25.62 9.68 46.26
C GLU A 295 -24.83 10.32 45.11
N LYS A 296 -24.24 11.49 45.31
CA LYS A 296 -23.39 12.16 44.32
C LYS A 296 -22.13 11.35 43.97
N LEU A 297 -21.52 10.68 44.94
CA LEU A 297 -20.41 9.76 44.70
C LEU A 297 -20.85 8.55 43.86
N LEU A 298 -21.99 7.93 44.19
CA LEU A 298 -22.52 6.81 43.43
C LEU A 298 -22.86 7.21 41.98
N GLN A 299 -23.38 8.42 41.77
CA GLN A 299 -23.63 8.94 40.43
C GLN A 299 -22.33 9.16 39.64
N ALA A 300 -21.27 9.67 40.29
CA ALA A 300 -19.96 9.84 39.67
C ALA A 300 -19.30 8.48 39.34
N LEU A 301 -19.40 7.51 40.23
CA LEU A 301 -18.91 6.14 40.00
C LEU A 301 -19.68 5.46 38.85
N ARG A 302 -21.02 5.61 38.81
CA ARG A 302 -21.82 5.10 37.70
C ARG A 302 -21.37 5.69 36.37
N LYS A 303 -21.12 7.00 36.29
CA LYS A 303 -20.58 7.64 35.09
C LYS A 303 -19.26 6.99 34.64
N ILE A 304 -18.31 6.75 35.55
CA ILE A 304 -17.01 6.13 35.23
C ILE A 304 -17.16 4.65 34.81
N VAL A 305 -18.10 3.92 35.44
CA VAL A 305 -18.35 2.50 35.16
C VAL A 305 -19.15 2.31 33.88
N ASP A 306 -20.07 3.20 33.54
CA ASP A 306 -20.81 3.15 32.29
C ASP A 306 -19.86 3.41 31.10
N THR A 307 -18.81 4.22 31.28
CA THR A 307 -17.69 4.32 30.32
C THR A 307 -16.88 3.03 30.20
N LYS A 308 -16.94 2.10 31.18
CA LYS A 308 -16.30 0.77 31.11
C LYS A 308 -17.17 -0.27 30.41
N ASN A 309 -18.50 -0.12 30.37
CA ASN A 309 -19.37 -1.09 29.70
C ASN A 309 -19.29 -1.02 28.16
N THR A 310 -18.61 -0.01 27.63
CA THR A 310 -18.14 0.07 26.24
C THR A 310 -16.74 -0.53 26.03
N ILE A 311 -16.08 -1.05 27.07
CA ILE A 311 -14.80 -1.77 26.96
C ILE A 311 -15.10 -3.27 27.05
N PRO A 312 -15.01 -4.04 25.94
CA PRO A 312 -15.18 -5.48 26.00
C PRO A 312 -14.05 -6.07 26.86
N ARG A 313 -14.39 -7.04 27.71
CA ARG A 313 -13.38 -7.95 28.27
C ARG A 313 -12.62 -8.53 27.08
N LEU A 314 -11.28 -8.50 27.10
CA LEU A 314 -10.49 -9.38 26.24
C LEU A 314 -10.94 -10.81 26.51
N THR A 315 -11.88 -11.28 25.69
CA THR A 315 -12.25 -12.68 25.68
C THR A 315 -11.09 -13.36 24.99
N LYS A 316 -10.47 -14.29 25.71
CA LYS A 316 -9.33 -15.08 25.26
C LYS A 316 -9.69 -16.04 24.11
N ASP A 317 -10.92 -15.97 23.60
CA ASP A 317 -11.50 -16.87 22.62
C ASP A 317 -12.28 -16.07 21.58
N ARG A 318 -11.60 -15.74 20.49
CA ARG A 318 -12.11 -15.78 19.11
C ARG A 318 -11.03 -15.20 18.21
N SER A 319 -10.22 -16.09 17.66
CA SER A 319 -9.60 -15.87 16.35
C SER A 319 -10.70 -15.78 15.30
N PRO A 320 -10.92 -14.65 14.62
CA PRO A 320 -11.74 -14.61 13.42
C PRO A 320 -10.82 -14.71 12.20
N LEU A 321 -11.24 -15.54 11.24
CA LEU A 321 -10.64 -15.81 9.93
C LEU A 321 -9.69 -17.01 9.92
N GLY A 322 -10.29 -18.13 9.54
CA GLY A 322 -9.66 -19.42 9.35
C GLY A 322 -8.50 -19.35 8.36
N LEU A 323 -7.42 -20.02 8.77
CA LEU A 323 -6.46 -20.62 7.87
C LEU A 323 -7.21 -21.48 6.84
N ALA A 324 -7.54 -20.91 5.69
CA ALA A 324 -7.65 -21.70 4.47
C ALA A 324 -6.25 -22.25 4.21
N ARG A 325 -5.98 -23.46 4.72
CA ARG A 325 -4.85 -24.28 4.28
C ARG A 325 -4.92 -24.32 2.76
N SER A 326 -4.00 -23.62 2.12
CA SER A 326 -3.69 -23.80 0.70
C SER A 326 -3.18 -25.23 0.50
N SER A 327 -4.10 -26.17 0.33
CA SER A 327 -3.79 -27.51 -0.17
C SER A 327 -3.63 -27.41 -1.68
N ARG A 328 -2.45 -26.99 -2.14
CA ARG A 328 -1.94 -27.33 -3.48
C ARG A 328 -0.46 -27.64 -3.37
N PHE A 329 -0.17 -28.85 -2.88
CA PHE A 329 1.03 -29.55 -3.33
C PHE A 329 0.75 -30.05 -4.76
N PRO A 330 1.68 -29.86 -5.72
CA PRO A 330 1.58 -30.51 -7.01
C PRO A 330 1.81 -32.02 -6.82
N ALA A 331 0.92 -32.81 -7.41
CA ALA A 331 1.05 -34.25 -7.50
C ALA A 331 2.41 -34.62 -8.09
N VAL A 332 3.10 -35.52 -7.39
CA VAL A 332 4.31 -36.19 -7.84
C VAL A 332 3.96 -37.01 -9.09
N LEU A 333 4.81 -36.87 -10.11
CA LEU A 333 4.84 -37.66 -11.32
C LEU A 333 4.87 -39.16 -10.99
N GLU A 334 3.82 -39.89 -11.34
CA GLU A 334 3.90 -41.34 -11.55
C GLU A 334 4.54 -41.60 -12.91
N HIS A 335 5.73 -42.21 -12.90
CA HIS A 335 6.28 -42.89 -14.06
C HIS A 335 5.60 -44.27 -14.21
N PRO A 336 5.30 -44.73 -15.44
CA PRO A 336 4.85 -46.08 -15.71
C PRO A 336 6.04 -47.05 -15.83
N GLU A 337 5.73 -48.35 -15.94
CA GLU A 337 6.60 -49.52 -16.20
C GLU A 337 7.05 -50.29 -14.93
N ALA A 338 6.97 -51.62 -14.82
CA ALA A 338 6.58 -52.68 -15.74
C ALA A 338 6.08 -53.89 -14.93
N LYS A 339 5.15 -54.65 -15.53
CA LYS A 339 4.84 -56.01 -15.13
C LYS A 339 5.90 -56.95 -15.71
N GLU A 340 6.51 -57.76 -14.87
CA GLU A 340 6.68 -59.20 -15.10
C GLU A 340 6.23 -59.94 -13.84
#